data_AF-A0AAP0LS23-F1
#
_entry.id   AF-A0AAP0LS23-F1
#
_cell.length_a   1.000
_cell.length_b   1.000
_cell.length_c   1.000
_cell.angle_alpha   90.00
_cell.angle_beta   90.00
_cell.angle_gamma   90.00
#
_symmetry.space_group_name_H-M   'P 1'
#
loop_
_entity.id
_entity.type
_entity.pdbx_description
1 polymer ?
#
loop_
_entity_poly.entity_id
_entity_poly.type
_entity_poly.pdbx_seq_one_letter_code
_entity_poly.pdbx_strand_id
1 'polypeptide(L)'
;MFIVNADGTITRDYSNYPSTTATPDPSDHTIALSKDVPVNQSNKTWVRIFLPRQALDSSTKTKLPLIVYVHGGALILLSAATKIYHDLCSDIAARVPAVIVSVDYRLAPEHRLPAAYYDAVEVLHWIKTTQEHWLIQYADLSSCFIMGDSGGGNVAYHAALLSAAQVDDLLPLKIRGLILLKPFFGGVKRTESELRLADQPILPPSSTDLLWQLALPIGADRDYEYCNPTARGGSKVLDQFRLLGWRVMVTGGSEDTLFDRQVDLAKMMEQKGVNVIVVNPDSTITRSLISPSTEATPDPVNDDAVVLSKDVTVNQSKNTWVRKFVRRQALDSPSSTKLPLIVDFHGGGFIFFSAASSLSHDSAGGNIAYHAGLRATAQVNNLLPLKIKGLLLLFPFFGAIKRTASELRLVNDRVSPPCVSDLMWELALPIGADRDHEYCNPKVEGGSKLVDQIRLLGGKVMVIGCDRDPLINRQIELVRMMEHKEMQAVTHFQECGYHGIEIIDPVKRKVLLVDIKKFVLSLEKAA
;
A
#
# COMPACT_ATOMS: atom_id res chain seq x y z
N MET A 1 -15.01 8.24 -15.88
CA MET A 1 -14.38 9.45 -15.29
C MET A 1 -14.47 10.65 -16.22
N PHE A 2 -14.27 10.50 -17.53
CA PHE A 2 -14.50 11.57 -18.49
C PHE A 2 -14.85 11.01 -19.87
N ILE A 3 -15.39 11.87 -20.72
CA ILE A 3 -15.66 11.61 -22.14
C ILE A 3 -14.81 12.60 -22.95
N VAL A 4 -14.15 12.13 -24.00
CA VAL A 4 -13.47 12.99 -24.98
C VAL A 4 -14.50 13.44 -26.01
N ASN A 5 -14.67 14.75 -26.14
CA ASN A 5 -15.61 15.36 -27.06
C ASN A 5 -14.99 15.48 -28.47
N ALA A 6 -15.83 15.64 -29.50
CA ALA A 6 -15.36 15.70 -30.89
C ALA A 6 -14.46 16.91 -31.20
N ASP A 7 -14.54 17.98 -30.40
CA ASP A 7 -13.71 19.19 -30.50
C ASP A 7 -12.38 19.08 -29.74
N GLY A 8 -12.07 17.92 -29.15
CA GLY A 8 -10.84 17.68 -28.37
C GLY A 8 -10.91 18.16 -26.92
N THR A 9 -12.03 18.71 -26.47
CA THR A 9 -12.29 18.98 -25.04
C THR A 9 -12.71 17.71 -24.30
N ILE A 10 -12.79 17.77 -22.97
CA ILE A 10 -13.31 16.65 -22.16
C ILE A 10 -14.48 17.07 -21.28
N THR A 11 -15.43 16.16 -21.11
CA THR A 11 -16.53 16.29 -20.13
C THR A 11 -16.24 15.36 -18.96
N ARG A 12 -16.11 15.90 -17.74
CA ARG A 12 -15.76 15.12 -16.54
C ARG A 12 -16.99 14.67 -15.77
N ASP A 13 -16.99 13.43 -15.30
CA ASP A 13 -18.01 12.84 -14.43
C ASP A 13 -17.40 12.46 -13.08
N TYR A 14 -17.81 13.20 -12.06
CA TYR A 14 -17.36 13.05 -10.67
C TYR A 14 -18.32 12.26 -9.78
N SER A 15 -19.35 11.62 -10.34
CA SER A 15 -20.35 10.85 -9.57
C SER A 15 -19.74 9.81 -8.62
N ASN A 16 -18.63 9.19 -9.01
CA ASN A 16 -17.91 8.20 -8.20
C ASN A 16 -16.77 8.78 -7.34
N TYR A 17 -16.55 10.10 -7.39
CA TYR A 17 -15.46 10.80 -6.71
C TYR A 17 -16.00 11.99 -5.92
N PRO A 18 -16.76 11.75 -4.84
CA PRO A 18 -17.36 12.81 -4.05
C PRO A 18 -16.29 13.70 -3.42
N SER A 19 -16.62 14.96 -3.20
CA SER A 19 -15.78 15.89 -2.43
C SER A 19 -16.20 15.91 -0.95
N THR A 20 -15.24 16.15 -0.07
CA THR A 20 -15.48 16.38 1.37
C THR A 20 -15.43 17.88 1.66
N THR A 21 -16.36 18.38 2.47
CA THR A 21 -16.35 19.78 2.94
C THR A 21 -15.25 19.98 3.98
N ALA A 22 -14.60 21.14 3.96
CA ALA A 22 -13.62 21.49 4.99
C ALA A 22 -14.28 21.67 6.37
N THR A 23 -13.57 21.28 7.42
CA THR A 23 -14.02 21.28 8.82
C THR A 23 -13.05 22.08 9.69
N PRO A 24 -13.17 23.42 9.74
CA PRO A 24 -12.21 24.26 10.46
C PRO A 24 -12.51 24.40 11.95
N ASP A 25 -13.71 23.99 12.39
CA ASP A 25 -14.20 24.19 13.76
C ASP A 25 -13.50 23.22 14.73
N PRO A 26 -12.77 23.73 15.75
CA PRO A 26 -12.14 22.89 16.77
C PRO A 26 -13.12 22.01 17.56
N SER A 27 -14.40 22.36 17.61
CA SER A 27 -15.44 21.59 18.31
C SER A 27 -15.87 20.32 17.58
N ASP A 28 -15.52 20.18 16.29
CA ASP A 28 -15.69 18.92 15.55
C ASP A 28 -14.84 17.80 16.19
N HIS A 29 -15.16 16.54 15.94
CA HIS A 29 -14.42 15.36 16.42
C HIS A 29 -13.53 14.72 15.33
N THR A 30 -13.32 15.39 14.19
CA THR A 30 -12.39 14.96 13.14
C THR A 30 -10.95 14.80 13.65
N ILE A 31 -10.19 13.85 13.09
CA ILE A 31 -8.79 13.59 13.48
C ILE A 31 -7.83 14.72 13.09
N ALA A 32 -8.18 15.48 12.05
CA ALA A 32 -7.51 16.70 11.63
C ALA A 32 -8.57 17.74 11.21
N LEU A 33 -8.35 18.98 11.60
CA LEU A 33 -9.13 20.12 11.11
C LEU A 33 -8.72 20.42 9.67
N SER A 34 -9.65 20.95 8.88
CA SER A 34 -9.36 21.36 7.50
C SER A 34 -9.98 22.70 7.12
N LYS A 35 -9.30 23.47 6.26
CA LYS A 35 -9.75 24.79 5.82
C LYS A 35 -9.30 25.08 4.39
N ASP A 36 -10.19 25.68 3.60
CA ASP A 36 -9.92 26.09 2.22
C ASP A 36 -9.48 27.55 2.16
N VAL A 37 -8.41 27.84 1.42
CA VAL A 37 -7.84 29.19 1.30
C VAL A 37 -7.52 29.49 -0.17
N PRO A 38 -8.11 30.55 -0.76
CA PRO A 38 -7.75 30.99 -2.11
C PRO A 38 -6.28 31.43 -2.18
N VAL A 39 -5.58 31.02 -3.25
CA VAL A 39 -4.19 31.40 -3.52
C VAL A 39 -4.12 32.41 -4.65
N ASN A 40 -4.69 32.09 -5.81
CA ASN A 40 -4.77 33.00 -6.95
C ASN A 40 -6.19 32.99 -7.54
N GLN A 41 -6.86 34.13 -7.44
CA GLN A 41 -8.24 34.29 -7.92
C GLN A 41 -8.35 34.23 -9.44
N SER A 42 -7.36 34.73 -10.18
CA SER A 42 -7.34 34.71 -11.65
C SER A 42 -7.19 33.29 -12.19
N ASN A 43 -6.34 32.48 -11.55
CA ASN A 43 -6.17 31.06 -11.90
C ASN A 43 -7.20 30.15 -11.23
N LYS A 44 -8.02 30.69 -10.32
CA LYS A 44 -8.97 29.95 -9.46
C LYS A 44 -8.31 28.82 -8.65
N THR A 45 -7.03 28.97 -8.33
CA THR A 45 -6.29 28.01 -7.51
C THR A 45 -6.46 28.34 -6.03
N TRP A 46 -6.51 27.28 -5.23
CA TRP A 46 -6.70 27.36 -3.79
C TRP A 46 -5.99 26.17 -3.14
N VAL A 47 -5.89 26.22 -1.81
CA VAL A 47 -5.29 25.14 -1.03
C VAL A 47 -6.23 24.69 0.07
N ARG A 48 -6.21 23.40 0.40
CA ARG A 48 -6.77 22.87 1.64
C ARG A 48 -5.66 22.68 2.66
N ILE A 49 -5.75 23.37 3.78
CA ILE A 49 -4.83 23.21 4.90
C ILE A 49 -5.41 22.16 5.85
N PHE A 50 -4.61 21.18 6.27
CA PHE A 50 -4.95 20.21 7.30
C PHE A 50 -4.07 20.43 8.54
N LEU A 51 -4.72 20.60 9.69
CA LEU A 51 -4.06 20.79 10.98
C LEU A 51 -4.40 19.59 11.87
N PRO A 52 -3.41 18.77 12.29
CA PRO A 52 -3.69 17.67 13.19
C PRO A 52 -4.26 18.16 14.52
N ARG A 53 -5.28 17.48 15.04
CA ARG A 53 -5.95 17.89 16.27
C ARG A 53 -4.98 17.97 17.45
N GLN A 54 -3.99 17.09 17.50
CA GLN A 54 -2.96 17.06 18.53
C GLN A 54 -2.18 18.39 18.62
N ALA A 55 -2.14 19.19 17.54
CA ALA A 55 -1.50 20.51 17.54
C ALA A 55 -2.28 21.55 18.38
N LEU A 56 -3.58 21.36 18.59
CA LEU A 56 -4.43 22.27 19.38
C LEU A 56 -4.19 22.08 20.89
N ASP A 57 -3.93 20.84 21.30
CA ASP A 57 -3.78 20.46 22.71
C ASP A 57 -2.33 20.63 23.21
N SER A 58 -1.38 20.91 22.31
CA SER A 58 0.03 21.05 22.67
C SER A 58 0.24 22.29 23.54
N SER A 59 0.55 22.06 24.81
CA SER A 59 1.06 23.09 25.74
C SER A 59 2.44 23.63 25.32
N THR A 60 3.10 22.96 24.38
CA THR A 60 4.38 23.39 23.80
C THR A 60 4.15 24.19 22.51
N LYS A 61 4.83 25.33 22.36
CA LYS A 61 4.80 26.17 21.14
C LYS A 61 5.59 25.57 19.96
N THR A 62 5.73 24.25 19.91
CA THR A 62 6.55 23.58 18.91
C THR A 62 5.80 23.54 17.59
N LYS A 63 6.37 24.15 16.56
CA LYS A 63 5.84 24.11 15.20
C LYS A 63 6.12 22.75 14.55
N LEU A 64 5.19 22.28 13.75
CA LEU A 64 5.23 21.00 13.05
C LEU A 64 5.85 21.15 11.66
N PRO A 65 6.50 20.11 11.12
CA PRO A 65 6.91 20.09 9.72
C PRO A 65 5.74 20.40 8.78
N LEU A 66 6.05 21.02 7.65
CA LEU A 66 5.08 21.35 6.60
C LEU A 66 5.20 20.36 5.45
N ILE A 67 4.08 19.84 4.96
CA ILE A 67 4.02 19.03 3.74
C ILE A 67 3.12 19.75 2.74
N VAL A 68 3.67 20.16 1.61
CA VAL A 68 2.91 20.65 0.47
C VAL A 68 2.53 19.46 -0.39
N TYR A 69 1.26 19.07 -0.34
CA TYR A 69 0.74 17.90 -1.02
C TYR A 69 0.10 18.29 -2.36
N VAL A 70 0.36 17.50 -3.40
CA VAL A 70 -0.27 17.67 -4.72
C VAL A 70 -1.01 16.39 -5.09
N HIS A 71 -2.30 16.51 -5.37
CA HIS A 71 -3.16 15.36 -5.66
C HIS A 71 -2.93 14.77 -7.05
N GLY A 72 -3.18 13.47 -7.19
CA GLY A 72 -3.21 12.75 -8.45
C GLY A 72 -4.48 12.99 -9.27
N GLY A 73 -4.84 12.03 -10.13
CA GLY A 73 -5.86 12.23 -11.17
C GLY A 73 -5.24 12.52 -12.55
N ALA A 74 -4.00 12.08 -12.77
CA ALA A 74 -3.30 12.12 -14.04
C ALA A 74 -3.29 13.52 -14.71
N LEU A 75 -3.18 14.59 -13.90
CA LEU A 75 -3.11 16.00 -14.31
C LEU A 75 -4.41 16.57 -14.91
N ILE A 76 -5.43 15.73 -15.08
CA ILE A 76 -6.66 16.08 -15.81
C ILE A 76 -7.92 15.92 -14.96
N LEU A 77 -7.86 15.31 -13.78
CA LEU A 77 -9.02 14.99 -12.94
C LEU A 77 -8.76 15.30 -11.46
N LEU A 78 -9.85 15.30 -10.70
CA LEU A 78 -9.91 15.35 -9.23
C LEU A 78 -9.51 16.74 -8.68
N SER A 79 -9.50 16.84 -7.35
CA SER A 79 -9.33 18.09 -6.61
C SER A 79 -8.73 17.79 -5.22
N ALA A 80 -8.13 18.80 -4.59
CA ALA A 80 -7.75 18.77 -3.18
C ALA A 80 -8.95 18.48 -2.24
N ALA A 81 -10.18 18.76 -2.69
CA ALA A 81 -11.40 18.44 -1.97
C ALA A 81 -11.91 17.00 -2.19
N THR A 82 -11.44 16.28 -3.21
CA THR A 82 -11.92 14.92 -3.49
C THR A 82 -11.67 14.01 -2.28
N LYS A 83 -12.70 13.27 -1.86
CA LYS A 83 -12.75 12.53 -0.60
C LYS A 83 -11.52 11.64 -0.38
N ILE A 84 -11.07 10.92 -1.40
CA ILE A 84 -9.90 10.04 -1.29
C ILE A 84 -8.61 10.80 -0.90
N TYR A 85 -8.45 12.03 -1.40
CA TYR A 85 -7.31 12.89 -1.09
C TYR A 85 -7.49 13.67 0.19
N HIS A 86 -8.72 14.09 0.49
CA HIS A 86 -9.05 14.66 1.79
C HIS A 86 -8.75 13.68 2.92
N ASP A 87 -9.24 12.45 2.82
CA ASP A 87 -9.05 11.41 3.83
C ASP A 87 -7.56 11.08 3.97
N LEU A 88 -6.82 10.94 2.85
CA LEU A 88 -5.38 10.70 2.87
C LEU A 88 -4.62 11.83 3.57
N CYS A 89 -4.89 13.10 3.23
CA CYS A 89 -4.21 14.23 3.87
C CYS A 89 -4.54 14.34 5.36
N SER A 90 -5.80 14.07 5.74
CA SER A 90 -6.25 14.03 7.13
C SER A 90 -5.54 12.94 7.93
N ASP A 91 -5.43 11.73 7.36
CA ASP A 91 -4.69 10.61 7.94
C ASP A 91 -3.20 10.90 8.07
N ILE A 92 -2.58 11.50 7.05
CA ILE A 92 -1.15 11.88 7.09
C ILE A 92 -0.94 12.91 8.19
N ALA A 93 -1.73 13.99 8.24
CA ALA A 93 -1.61 15.03 9.26
C ALA A 93 -1.64 14.44 10.68
N ALA A 94 -2.59 13.52 10.94
CA ALA A 94 -2.79 12.91 12.25
C ALA A 94 -1.70 11.89 12.64
N ARG A 95 -1.13 11.15 11.68
CA ARG A 95 -0.14 10.07 11.96
C ARG A 95 1.31 10.54 11.82
N VAL A 96 1.55 11.48 10.92
CA VAL A 96 2.81 12.19 10.75
C VAL A 96 2.52 13.60 11.24
N PRO A 97 2.86 13.97 12.48
CA PRO A 97 2.45 15.23 13.10
C PRO A 97 3.03 16.41 12.34
N ALA A 98 2.32 16.82 11.28
CA ALA A 98 2.73 17.75 10.25
C ALA A 98 1.50 18.53 9.77
N VAL A 99 1.71 19.79 9.43
CA VAL A 99 0.67 20.59 8.74
C VAL A 99 0.73 20.24 7.26
N ILE A 100 -0.41 19.93 6.66
CA ILE A 100 -0.50 19.62 5.22
C ILE A 100 -1.14 20.79 4.49
N VAL A 101 -0.55 21.21 3.37
CA VAL A 101 -1.15 22.17 2.43
C VAL A 101 -1.38 21.44 1.12
N SER A 102 -2.61 21.00 0.87
CA SER A 102 -3.02 20.28 -0.33
C SER A 102 -3.40 21.25 -1.44
N VAL A 103 -2.71 21.19 -2.58
CA VAL A 103 -2.82 22.12 -3.70
C VAL A 103 -3.95 21.72 -4.65
N ASP A 104 -4.89 22.63 -4.91
CA ASP A 104 -5.88 22.51 -5.98
C ASP A 104 -5.39 23.28 -7.22
N TYR A 105 -4.71 22.56 -8.10
CA TYR A 105 -4.04 23.10 -9.29
C TYR A 105 -4.94 23.02 -10.54
N ARG A 106 -4.63 23.83 -11.56
CA ARG A 106 -5.39 23.81 -12.81
C ARG A 106 -5.19 22.51 -13.59
N LEU A 107 -6.28 21.99 -14.13
CA LEU A 107 -6.31 20.72 -14.85
C LEU A 107 -6.18 20.90 -16.37
N ALA A 108 -5.55 19.93 -17.01
CA ALA A 108 -5.55 19.80 -18.47
C ALA A 108 -6.82 19.05 -18.94
N PRO A 109 -7.25 19.19 -20.22
CA PRO A 109 -6.61 19.92 -21.32
C PRO A 109 -6.82 21.44 -21.35
N GLU A 110 -7.69 21.99 -20.50
CA GLU A 110 -7.98 23.43 -20.45
C GLU A 110 -6.71 24.23 -20.08
N HIS A 111 -5.90 23.68 -19.20
CA HIS A 111 -4.62 24.23 -18.77
C HIS A 111 -3.54 23.15 -18.88
N ARG A 112 -3.09 22.88 -20.12
CA ARG A 112 -1.97 21.98 -20.40
C ARG A 112 -0.71 22.38 -19.62
N LEU A 113 0.17 21.41 -19.40
CA LEU A 113 1.47 21.64 -18.78
C LEU A 113 2.25 22.72 -19.55
N PRO A 114 2.93 23.66 -18.86
CA PRO A 114 3.36 23.59 -17.45
C PRO A 114 2.42 24.26 -16.41
N ALA A 115 1.15 24.52 -16.73
CA ALA A 115 0.27 25.29 -15.83
C ALA A 115 0.23 24.76 -14.38
N ALA A 116 0.05 23.45 -14.20
CA ALA A 116 0.05 22.81 -12.88
C ALA A 116 1.38 22.96 -12.11
N TYR A 117 2.52 22.99 -12.81
CA TYR A 117 3.83 23.18 -12.19
C TYR A 117 3.98 24.59 -11.64
N TYR A 118 3.53 25.58 -12.41
CA TYR A 118 3.53 26.98 -11.98
C TYR A 118 2.57 27.21 -10.83
N ASP A 119 1.40 26.56 -10.82
CA ASP A 119 0.46 26.66 -9.70
C ASP A 119 1.06 26.10 -8.40
N ALA A 120 1.78 24.97 -8.48
CA ALA A 120 2.46 24.40 -7.32
C ALA A 120 3.60 25.29 -6.80
N VAL A 121 4.39 25.91 -7.69
CA VAL A 121 5.44 26.88 -7.30
C VAL A 121 4.82 28.17 -6.73
N GLU A 122 3.71 28.63 -7.29
CA GLU A 122 2.95 29.77 -6.78
C GLU A 122 2.47 29.52 -5.34
N VAL A 123 2.01 28.31 -5.01
CA VAL A 123 1.68 27.94 -3.63
C VAL A 123 2.88 28.03 -2.69
N LEU A 124 4.08 27.61 -3.12
CA LEU A 124 5.29 27.74 -2.29
C LEU A 124 5.63 29.21 -1.99
N HIS A 125 5.50 30.09 -2.99
CA HIS A 125 5.64 31.54 -2.79
C HIS A 125 4.53 32.10 -1.91
N TRP A 126 3.29 31.64 -2.07
CA TRP A 126 2.18 32.05 -1.22
C TRP A 126 2.44 31.67 0.24
N ILE A 127 2.87 30.43 0.52
CA ILE A 127 3.21 29.93 1.86
C ILE A 127 4.27 30.83 2.53
N LYS A 128 5.33 31.22 1.81
CA LYS A 128 6.42 31.99 2.41
C LYS A 128 5.98 33.39 2.87
N THR A 129 4.92 33.95 2.27
CA THR A 129 4.43 35.32 2.55
C THR A 129 3.04 35.38 3.20
N THR A 130 2.40 34.24 3.43
CA THR A 130 1.00 34.18 3.84
C THR A 130 0.80 34.73 5.25
N GLN A 131 -0.39 35.33 5.47
CA GLN A 131 -0.88 35.73 6.79
C GLN A 131 -1.89 34.70 7.35
N GLU A 132 -1.92 33.50 6.78
CA GLU A 132 -2.81 32.43 7.23
C GLU A 132 -2.38 31.94 8.63
N HIS A 133 -3.30 32.03 9.57
CA HIS A 133 -3.05 31.83 10.99
C HIS A 133 -2.54 30.43 11.33
N TRP A 134 -3.07 29.37 10.72
CA TRP A 134 -2.60 28.01 11.00
C TRP A 134 -1.16 27.80 10.53
N LEU A 135 -0.79 28.36 9.37
CA LEU A 135 0.60 28.29 8.89
C LEU A 135 1.56 29.11 9.75
N ILE A 136 1.16 30.33 10.15
CA ILE A 136 1.99 31.16 11.04
C ILE A 136 2.18 30.51 12.41
N GLN A 137 1.11 29.94 12.99
CA GLN A 137 1.16 29.44 14.35
C GLN A 137 1.75 28.03 14.44
N TYR A 138 1.38 27.14 13.54
CA TYR A 138 1.64 25.70 13.69
C TYR A 138 2.66 25.13 12.70
N ALA A 139 2.98 25.80 11.58
CA ALA A 139 3.90 25.24 10.57
C ALA A 139 5.34 25.77 10.72
N ASP A 140 6.31 24.86 10.72
CA ASP A 140 7.74 25.13 10.67
C ASP A 140 8.20 25.25 9.21
N LEU A 141 8.32 26.50 8.74
CA LEU A 141 8.78 26.79 7.39
C LEU A 141 10.24 26.37 7.15
N SER A 142 11.03 26.08 8.19
CA SER A 142 12.39 25.57 8.05
C SER A 142 12.46 24.07 7.75
N SER A 143 11.31 23.38 7.78
CA SER A 143 11.16 21.94 7.57
C SER A 143 9.95 21.66 6.66
N CYS A 144 10.13 21.94 5.36
CA CYS A 144 9.10 21.72 4.33
C CYS A 144 9.42 20.51 3.45
N PHE A 145 8.42 19.70 3.12
CA PHE A 145 8.50 18.61 2.15
C PHE A 145 7.46 18.82 1.04
N ILE A 146 7.84 18.52 -0.21
CA ILE A 146 6.90 18.50 -1.33
C ILE A 146 6.50 17.06 -1.59
N MET A 147 5.20 16.77 -1.56
CA MET A 147 4.67 15.43 -1.68
C MET A 147 3.61 15.38 -2.78
N GLY A 148 3.51 14.27 -3.49
CA GLY A 148 2.39 14.07 -4.41
C GLY A 148 2.23 12.63 -4.86
N ASP A 149 1.00 12.28 -5.26
CA ASP A 149 0.66 10.96 -5.77
C ASP A 149 0.36 10.97 -7.26
N SER A 150 0.79 9.95 -8.00
CA SER A 150 0.46 9.80 -9.43
C SER A 150 0.77 11.10 -10.22
N GLY A 151 -0.21 11.71 -10.88
CA GLY A 151 -0.08 13.01 -11.55
C GLY A 151 0.46 14.12 -10.63
N GLY A 152 0.05 14.14 -9.37
CA GLY A 152 0.58 15.06 -8.36
C GLY A 152 2.04 14.77 -8.00
N GLY A 153 2.48 13.51 -8.08
CA GLY A 153 3.89 13.15 -7.95
C GLY A 153 4.75 13.70 -9.10
N ASN A 154 4.20 13.74 -10.31
CA ASN A 154 4.83 14.41 -11.46
C ASN A 154 4.93 15.93 -11.22
N VAL A 155 3.84 16.57 -10.78
CA VAL A 155 3.82 18.01 -10.45
C VAL A 155 4.80 18.33 -9.33
N ALA A 156 4.82 17.54 -8.25
CA ALA A 156 5.74 17.70 -7.13
C ALA A 156 7.21 17.66 -7.58
N TYR A 157 7.57 16.71 -8.46
CA TYR A 157 8.91 16.60 -9.01
C TYR A 157 9.31 17.84 -9.82
N HIS A 158 8.47 18.28 -10.76
CA HIS A 158 8.77 19.44 -11.61
C HIS A 158 8.73 20.76 -10.85
N ALA A 159 7.79 20.95 -9.92
CA ALA A 159 7.74 22.11 -9.04
C ALA A 159 8.99 22.20 -8.15
N ALA A 160 9.50 21.07 -7.69
CA ALA A 160 10.75 21.01 -6.93
C ALA A 160 11.97 21.34 -7.78
N LEU A 161 12.04 20.90 -9.04
CA LEU A 161 13.10 21.31 -9.97
C LEU A 161 13.09 22.83 -10.17
N LEU A 162 11.93 23.41 -10.48
CA LEU A 162 11.78 24.86 -10.63
C LEU A 162 12.21 25.58 -9.34
N SER A 163 11.76 25.08 -8.18
CA SER A 163 12.10 25.65 -6.87
C SER A 163 13.59 25.57 -6.54
N ALA A 164 14.26 24.46 -6.89
CA ALA A 164 15.69 24.30 -6.63
C ALA A 164 16.55 25.26 -7.47
N ALA A 165 16.09 25.64 -8.66
CA ALA A 165 16.76 26.64 -9.49
C ALA A 165 16.71 28.06 -8.88
N GLN A 166 15.75 28.33 -7.99
CA GLN A 166 15.50 29.64 -7.39
C GLN A 166 15.30 29.55 -5.87
N VAL A 167 16.07 28.68 -5.20
CA VAL A 167 15.83 28.33 -3.79
C VAL A 167 15.88 29.54 -2.84
N ASP A 168 16.73 30.52 -3.14
CA ASP A 168 16.87 31.75 -2.34
C ASP A 168 15.59 32.60 -2.39
N ASP A 169 14.85 32.55 -3.49
CA ASP A 169 13.56 33.23 -3.65
C ASP A 169 12.45 32.58 -2.82
N LEU A 170 12.68 31.44 -2.17
CA LEU A 170 11.69 30.78 -1.30
C LEU A 170 11.87 31.12 0.17
N LEU A 171 12.99 31.72 0.58
CA LEU A 171 13.21 32.07 1.99
C LEU A 171 12.06 32.94 2.55
N PRO A 172 11.58 32.67 3.78
CA PRO A 172 12.15 31.75 4.79
C PRO A 172 11.77 30.27 4.65
N LEU A 173 10.99 29.89 3.62
CA LEU A 173 10.58 28.50 3.38
C LEU A 173 11.78 27.67 2.90
N LYS A 174 12.12 26.61 3.64
CA LYS A 174 13.22 25.70 3.33
C LYS A 174 12.69 24.29 3.05
N ILE A 175 12.78 23.89 1.79
CA ILE A 175 12.47 22.53 1.36
C ILE A 175 13.61 21.61 1.84
N ARG A 176 13.24 20.45 2.38
CA ARG A 176 14.14 19.41 2.89
C ARG A 176 14.13 18.15 2.05
N GLY A 177 13.10 17.95 1.24
CA GLY A 177 12.98 16.77 0.41
C GLY A 177 11.66 16.65 -0.32
N LEU A 178 11.58 15.58 -1.11
CA LEU A 178 10.43 15.21 -1.89
C LEU A 178 9.90 13.84 -1.46
N ILE A 179 8.59 13.64 -1.56
CA ILE A 179 7.91 12.36 -1.35
C ILE A 179 7.04 12.08 -2.57
N LEU A 180 7.55 11.25 -3.47
CA LEU A 180 6.91 10.90 -4.74
C LEU A 180 6.21 9.55 -4.61
N LEU A 181 4.88 9.58 -4.50
CA LEU A 181 4.07 8.38 -4.39
C LEU A 181 3.62 7.90 -5.76
N LYS A 182 4.18 6.78 -6.25
CA LYS A 182 3.88 6.20 -7.57
C LYS A 182 3.78 7.28 -8.67
N PRO A 183 4.81 8.12 -8.86
CA PRO A 183 4.69 9.29 -9.70
C PRO A 183 4.40 8.93 -11.16
N PHE A 184 3.53 9.72 -11.80
CA PHE A 184 3.04 9.49 -13.15
C PHE A 184 4.05 10.01 -14.19
N PHE A 185 4.86 9.11 -14.73
CA PHE A 185 5.81 9.39 -15.81
C PHE A 185 5.53 8.50 -17.02
N GLY A 186 6.06 8.88 -18.17
CA GLY A 186 5.86 8.21 -19.45
C GLY A 186 7.11 8.26 -20.33
N GLY A 187 6.94 7.91 -21.60
CA GLY A 187 7.98 7.89 -22.62
C GLY A 187 7.48 7.20 -23.88
N VAL A 188 8.07 7.52 -25.03
CA VAL A 188 7.59 6.98 -26.32
C VAL A 188 7.78 5.47 -26.37
N LYS A 189 8.99 5.00 -26.06
CA LYS A 189 9.31 3.57 -25.98
C LYS A 189 8.65 2.96 -24.74
N ARG A 190 7.98 1.81 -24.93
CA ARG A 190 7.38 1.07 -23.82
C ARG A 190 8.42 0.40 -22.94
N THR A 191 8.20 0.40 -21.63
CA THR A 191 8.97 -0.38 -20.65
C THR A 191 8.41 -1.80 -20.51
N GLU A 192 9.13 -2.69 -19.83
CA GLU A 192 8.67 -4.06 -19.58
C GLU A 192 7.41 -4.07 -18.71
N SER A 193 7.33 -3.20 -17.69
CA SER A 193 6.12 -3.05 -16.87
C SER A 193 4.91 -2.62 -17.70
N GLU A 194 5.09 -1.70 -18.66
CA GLU A 194 4.01 -1.24 -19.53
C GLU A 194 3.52 -2.35 -20.49
N LEU A 195 4.44 -3.18 -20.99
CA LEU A 195 4.11 -4.32 -21.85
C LEU A 195 3.45 -5.46 -21.08
N ARG A 196 4.00 -5.81 -19.90
CA ARG A 196 3.48 -6.86 -19.03
C ARG A 196 2.09 -6.55 -18.50
N LEU A 197 1.80 -5.28 -18.24
CA LEU A 197 0.52 -4.80 -17.70
C LEU A 197 -0.33 -4.09 -18.76
N ALA A 198 -0.21 -4.50 -20.02
CA ALA A 198 -0.91 -3.89 -21.14
C ALA A 198 -2.45 -3.90 -20.98
N ASP A 199 -2.99 -4.97 -20.38
CA ASP A 199 -4.43 -5.20 -20.24
C ASP A 199 -4.96 -4.89 -18.83
N GLN A 200 -4.17 -4.23 -17.97
CA GLN A 200 -4.62 -3.96 -16.60
C GLN A 200 -5.80 -2.96 -16.56
N PRO A 201 -6.81 -3.17 -15.71
CA PRO A 201 -8.10 -2.49 -15.83
C PRO A 201 -8.10 -1.03 -15.35
N ILE A 202 -7.08 -0.59 -14.59
CA ILE A 202 -7.08 0.74 -13.97
C ILE A 202 -6.37 1.75 -14.87
N LEU A 203 -5.14 1.44 -15.31
CA LEU A 203 -4.29 2.37 -16.05
C LEU A 203 -3.50 1.66 -17.16
N PRO A 204 -4.18 1.06 -18.17
CA PRO A 204 -3.49 0.43 -19.28
C PRO A 204 -2.71 1.46 -20.12
N PRO A 205 -1.69 1.05 -20.89
CA PRO A 205 -0.88 1.95 -21.70
C PRO A 205 -1.69 2.86 -22.63
N SER A 206 -2.78 2.37 -23.22
CA SER A 206 -3.69 3.17 -24.06
C SER A 206 -4.32 4.33 -23.30
N SER A 207 -4.72 4.12 -22.05
CA SER A 207 -5.20 5.19 -21.17
C SER A 207 -4.09 6.19 -20.89
N THR A 208 -2.87 5.73 -20.58
CA THR A 208 -1.73 6.65 -20.33
C THR A 208 -1.40 7.52 -21.54
N ASP A 209 -1.53 6.99 -22.75
CA ASP A 209 -1.28 7.74 -23.99
C ASP A 209 -2.27 8.89 -24.13
N LEU A 210 -3.56 8.62 -23.92
CA LEU A 210 -4.61 9.63 -23.97
C LEU A 210 -4.40 10.70 -22.88
N LEU A 211 -4.07 10.29 -21.66
CA LEU A 211 -3.82 11.20 -20.55
C LEU A 211 -2.64 12.14 -20.85
N TRP A 212 -1.54 11.60 -21.39
CA TRP A 212 -0.39 12.41 -21.81
C TRP A 212 -0.72 13.31 -23.00
N GLN A 213 -1.49 12.82 -23.98
CA GLN A 213 -1.95 13.62 -25.12
C GLN A 213 -2.80 14.81 -24.67
N LEU A 214 -3.60 14.66 -23.62
CA LEU A 214 -4.43 15.75 -23.05
C LEU A 214 -3.60 16.72 -22.20
N ALA A 215 -2.56 16.23 -21.52
CA ALA A 215 -1.78 17.02 -20.56
C ALA A 215 -0.59 17.79 -21.17
N LEU A 216 0.11 17.22 -22.16
CA LEU A 216 1.31 17.81 -22.74
C LEU A 216 1.02 19.04 -23.61
N PRO A 217 2.03 19.90 -23.89
CA PRO A 217 1.93 20.91 -24.93
C PRO A 217 1.49 20.31 -26.27
N ILE A 218 0.72 21.06 -27.06
CA ILE A 218 0.25 20.60 -28.37
C ILE A 218 1.47 20.34 -29.27
N GLY A 219 1.53 19.15 -29.87
CA GLY A 219 2.63 18.71 -30.73
C GLY A 219 3.81 18.04 -30.01
N ALA A 220 3.82 18.01 -28.68
CA ALA A 220 4.81 17.26 -27.91
C ALA A 220 4.50 15.75 -27.92
N ASP A 221 5.55 14.93 -27.96
CA ASP A 221 5.45 13.49 -27.75
C ASP A 221 5.73 13.12 -26.27
N ARG A 222 5.68 11.83 -25.97
CA ARG A 222 5.87 11.32 -24.60
C ARG A 222 7.34 11.36 -24.13
N ASP A 223 8.31 11.68 -24.99
CA ASP A 223 9.71 11.92 -24.58
C ASP A 223 9.99 13.40 -24.29
N TYR A 224 8.94 14.23 -24.31
CA TYR A 224 8.98 15.57 -23.73
C TYR A 224 9.30 15.50 -22.23
N GLU A 225 10.10 16.45 -21.72
CA GLU A 225 10.69 16.40 -20.37
C GLU A 225 9.67 16.31 -19.23
N TYR A 226 8.46 16.83 -19.46
CA TYR A 226 7.35 16.76 -18.52
C TYR A 226 6.80 15.34 -18.34
N CYS A 227 6.85 14.53 -19.40
CA CYS A 227 6.40 13.15 -19.41
C CYS A 227 7.54 12.19 -19.05
N ASN A 228 8.70 12.34 -19.70
CA ASN A 228 9.86 11.47 -19.52
C ASN A 228 11.01 12.23 -18.84
N PRO A 229 11.14 12.13 -17.50
CA PRO A 229 12.12 12.91 -16.73
C PRO A 229 13.55 12.37 -16.86
N THR A 230 13.72 11.18 -17.45
CA THR A 230 15.04 10.56 -17.70
C THR A 230 15.50 10.73 -19.15
N ALA A 231 14.62 11.22 -20.04
CA ALA A 231 14.98 11.53 -21.42
C ALA A 231 16.19 12.47 -21.46
N ARG A 232 17.12 12.19 -22.38
CA ARG A 232 18.35 12.98 -22.59
C ARG A 232 19.21 13.15 -21.32
N GLY A 233 19.14 12.21 -20.38
CA GLY A 233 19.93 12.23 -19.13
C GLY A 233 19.29 13.05 -17.99
N GLY A 234 18.03 13.47 -18.18
CA GLY A 234 17.25 14.23 -17.21
C GLY A 234 17.64 15.69 -17.05
N SER A 235 16.92 16.40 -16.19
CA SER A 235 17.15 17.82 -15.95
C SER A 235 18.53 18.08 -15.36
N LYS A 236 19.23 19.09 -15.89
CA LYS A 236 20.49 19.59 -15.31
C LYS A 236 20.28 20.18 -13.91
N VAL A 237 19.09 20.67 -13.62
CA VAL A 237 18.73 21.25 -12.32
C VAL A 237 18.69 20.19 -11.22
N LEU A 238 18.54 18.90 -11.57
CA LEU A 238 18.53 17.81 -10.60
C LEU A 238 19.81 17.76 -9.75
N ASP A 239 20.95 18.22 -10.29
CA ASP A 239 22.20 18.31 -9.53
C ASP A 239 22.09 19.26 -8.32
N GLN A 240 21.16 20.22 -8.36
CA GLN A 240 20.86 21.11 -7.24
C GLN A 240 20.24 20.35 -6.06
N PHE A 241 19.46 19.29 -6.28
CA PHE A 241 18.88 18.52 -5.17
C PHE A 241 19.99 17.95 -4.28
N ARG A 242 21.07 17.46 -4.90
CA ARG A 242 22.27 17.01 -4.17
C ARG A 242 22.95 18.15 -3.44
N LEU A 243 23.19 19.28 -4.12
CA LEU A 243 23.88 20.43 -3.52
C LEU A 243 23.12 21.03 -2.32
N LEU A 244 21.79 21.02 -2.39
CA LEU A 244 20.90 21.47 -1.32
C LEU A 244 20.69 20.42 -0.21
N GLY A 245 21.22 19.22 -0.39
CA GLY A 245 21.06 18.11 0.56
C GLY A 245 19.63 17.58 0.66
N TRP A 246 18.82 17.74 -0.40
CA TRP A 246 17.45 17.26 -0.43
C TRP A 246 17.40 15.73 -0.49
N ARG A 247 16.50 15.14 0.28
CA ARG A 247 16.21 13.71 0.27
C ARG A 247 14.98 13.44 -0.57
N VAL A 248 14.98 12.38 -1.36
CA VAL A 248 13.85 12.05 -2.25
C VAL A 248 13.35 10.65 -1.95
N MET A 249 12.13 10.53 -1.46
CA MET A 249 11.44 9.26 -1.36
C MET A 249 10.68 8.97 -2.65
N VAL A 250 10.88 7.80 -3.23
CA VAL A 250 10.11 7.30 -4.38
C VAL A 250 9.45 5.99 -4.00
N THR A 251 8.14 5.88 -4.23
CA THR A 251 7.40 4.63 -4.04
C THR A 251 6.85 4.13 -5.37
N GLY A 252 6.80 2.80 -5.50
CA GLY A 252 6.30 2.10 -6.67
C GLY A 252 5.85 0.68 -6.29
N GLY A 253 5.07 0.03 -7.14
CA GLY A 253 4.68 -1.37 -6.97
C GLY A 253 4.75 -2.12 -8.29
N SER A 254 5.10 -3.40 -8.27
CA SER A 254 5.23 -4.24 -9.47
C SER A 254 3.95 -4.34 -10.31
N GLU A 255 2.80 -4.06 -9.69
CA GLU A 255 1.47 -4.07 -10.32
C GLU A 255 1.08 -2.70 -10.92
N ASP A 256 1.97 -1.71 -10.84
CA ASP A 256 1.81 -0.43 -11.51
C ASP A 256 2.38 -0.51 -12.94
N THR A 257 1.58 -0.18 -13.95
CA THR A 257 2.02 -0.08 -15.35
C THR A 257 3.25 0.82 -15.50
N LEU A 258 3.39 1.84 -14.67
CA LEU A 258 4.48 2.83 -14.73
C LEU A 258 5.67 2.48 -13.83
N PHE A 259 5.69 1.28 -13.23
CA PHE A 259 6.70 0.88 -12.25
C PHE A 259 8.13 1.08 -12.74
N ASP A 260 8.46 0.62 -13.95
CA ASP A 260 9.83 0.74 -14.47
C ASP A 260 10.25 2.20 -14.61
N ARG A 261 9.32 3.11 -14.94
CA ARG A 261 9.63 4.55 -15.05
C ARG A 261 9.91 5.18 -13.69
N GLN A 262 9.23 4.71 -12.65
CA GLN A 262 9.47 5.12 -11.27
C GLN A 262 10.85 4.65 -10.80
N VAL A 263 11.21 3.40 -11.13
CA VAL A 263 12.53 2.81 -10.86
C VAL A 263 13.63 3.54 -11.63
N ASP A 264 13.43 3.84 -12.91
CA ASP A 264 14.40 4.52 -13.76
C ASP A 264 14.69 5.95 -13.26
N LEU A 265 13.67 6.67 -12.80
CA LEU A 265 13.85 7.97 -12.16
C LEU A 265 14.70 7.84 -10.90
N ALA A 266 14.36 6.90 -10.01
CA ALA A 266 15.10 6.68 -8.77
C ALA A 266 16.58 6.35 -9.04
N LYS A 267 16.86 5.44 -9.99
CA LYS A 267 18.22 5.10 -10.42
C LYS A 267 18.98 6.31 -10.98
N MET A 268 18.35 7.11 -11.84
CA MET A 268 18.98 8.31 -12.39
C MET A 268 19.34 9.32 -11.28
N MET A 269 18.45 9.53 -10.31
CA MET A 269 18.71 10.41 -9.17
C MET A 269 19.88 9.89 -8.30
N GLU A 270 19.93 8.58 -8.05
CA GLU A 270 21.05 7.94 -7.34
C GLU A 270 22.38 8.10 -8.09
N GLN A 271 22.39 7.88 -9.41
CA GLN A 271 23.57 8.07 -10.26
C GLN A 271 24.09 9.50 -10.23
N LYS A 272 23.19 10.48 -10.05
CA LYS A 272 23.52 11.90 -9.86
C LYS A 272 23.88 12.27 -8.41
N GLY A 273 23.92 11.29 -7.51
CA GLY A 273 24.30 11.47 -6.11
C GLY A 273 23.24 12.12 -5.23
N VAL A 274 21.97 12.12 -5.66
CA VAL A 274 20.84 12.53 -4.81
C VAL A 274 20.58 11.45 -3.76
N ASN A 275 20.23 11.84 -2.53
CA ASN A 275 19.88 10.89 -1.48
C ASN A 275 18.46 10.35 -1.71
N VAL A 276 18.38 9.23 -2.43
CA VAL A 276 17.12 8.56 -2.76
C VAL A 276 16.78 7.51 -1.71
N ILE A 277 15.53 7.51 -1.30
CA ILE A 277 14.93 6.54 -0.39
C ILE A 277 13.90 5.77 -1.20
N VAL A 278 14.14 4.49 -1.43
CA VAL A 278 13.18 3.63 -2.13
C VAL A 278 12.45 2.78 -1.12
N VAL A 279 11.13 2.93 -1.11
CA VAL A 279 10.26 2.04 -0.35
C VAL A 279 9.91 0.88 -1.26
N ASN A 280 10.49 -0.26 -0.94
CA ASN A 280 10.25 -1.49 -1.67
C ASN A 280 8.80 -1.93 -1.46
N PRO A 281 8.26 -2.82 -2.33
CA PRO A 281 6.92 -3.38 -2.18
C PRO A 281 6.67 -3.99 -0.79
N ASP A 282 7.74 -4.34 -0.08
CA ASP A 282 7.77 -4.89 1.27
C ASP A 282 7.76 -3.89 2.42
N SER A 283 7.57 -2.61 2.09
CA SER A 283 7.69 -1.48 2.99
C SER A 283 9.03 -1.40 3.73
N THR A 284 10.04 -2.18 3.31
CA THR A 284 11.42 -1.92 3.69
C THR A 284 11.88 -0.67 2.98
N ILE A 285 12.68 0.11 3.70
CA ILE A 285 13.29 1.32 3.19
C ILE A 285 14.71 0.94 2.79
N THR A 286 15.00 0.98 1.50
CA THR A 286 16.38 0.86 1.00
C THR A 286 16.93 2.23 0.66
N ARG A 287 18.22 2.43 0.96
CA ARG A 287 18.94 3.68 0.68
C ARG A 287 19.58 3.69 -0.72
N SER A 288 19.46 2.61 -1.50
CA SER A 288 19.95 2.54 -2.88
C SER A 288 19.39 1.35 -3.67
N LEU A 289 19.12 1.55 -4.96
CA LEU A 289 18.85 0.54 -5.99
C LEU A 289 20.11 -0.01 -6.68
N ILE A 290 21.26 0.65 -6.53
CA ILE A 290 22.49 0.42 -7.34
C ILE A 290 23.59 -0.33 -6.55
N SER A 291 23.50 -0.44 -5.22
CA SER A 291 24.47 -1.21 -4.42
C SER A 291 24.00 -2.66 -4.22
N PRO A 292 24.84 -3.68 -4.48
CA PRO A 292 24.55 -5.03 -4.03
C PRO A 292 24.55 -5.03 -2.50
N SER A 293 23.41 -5.42 -1.93
CA SER A 293 23.17 -5.72 -0.51
C SER A 293 24.39 -5.62 0.41
N THR A 294 24.66 -4.43 0.93
CA THR A 294 25.48 -4.27 2.13
C THR A 294 24.56 -3.94 3.28
N GLU A 295 24.64 -4.79 4.31
CA GLU A 295 23.88 -4.80 5.55
C GLU A 295 23.32 -3.43 5.95
N ALA A 296 21.99 -3.35 6.04
CA ALA A 296 21.33 -2.21 6.63
C ALA A 296 21.73 -2.12 8.11
N THR A 297 22.49 -1.10 8.47
CA THR A 297 22.62 -0.66 9.86
C THR A 297 21.24 -0.19 10.35
N PRO A 298 20.74 -0.66 11.50
CA PRO A 298 19.45 -0.24 12.01
C PRO A 298 19.54 1.23 12.48
N ASP A 299 18.71 2.10 11.90
CA ASP A 299 18.46 3.43 12.45
C ASP A 299 17.46 3.35 13.63
N PRO A 300 17.52 4.30 14.57
CA PRO A 300 16.83 4.23 15.84
C PRO A 300 15.31 4.44 15.68
N VAL A 301 14.55 3.43 16.07
CA VAL A 301 13.08 3.50 16.21
C VAL A 301 12.76 4.31 17.47
N ASN A 302 11.99 5.38 17.32
CA ASN A 302 11.41 6.09 18.46
C ASN A 302 10.20 5.31 19.00
N ASP A 303 10.14 5.19 20.33
CA ASP A 303 9.25 4.41 21.18
C ASP A 303 7.75 4.60 20.85
N ASP A 304 6.97 3.57 20.56
CA ASP A 304 6.23 2.81 21.59
C ASP A 304 5.89 1.35 21.18
N ALA A 305 6.55 0.80 20.14
CA ALA A 305 6.28 -0.55 19.69
C ALA A 305 6.97 -1.62 20.58
N VAL A 306 6.15 -2.32 21.36
CA VAL A 306 6.54 -3.41 22.29
C VAL A 306 7.06 -4.68 21.58
N VAL A 307 7.25 -4.68 20.25
CA VAL A 307 7.64 -5.85 19.42
C VAL A 307 8.81 -5.50 18.49
N LEU A 308 9.88 -6.29 18.56
CA LEU A 308 11.05 -6.27 17.68
C LEU A 308 10.87 -7.27 16.54
N SER A 309 11.50 -7.03 15.39
CA SER A 309 11.53 -8.00 14.29
C SER A 309 12.92 -8.16 13.66
N LYS A 310 13.20 -9.32 13.08
CA LYS A 310 14.45 -9.64 12.38
C LYS A 310 14.23 -10.68 11.28
N ASP A 311 14.77 -10.43 10.10
CA ASP A 311 14.76 -11.40 9.00
C ASP A 311 15.88 -12.43 9.16
N VAL A 312 15.55 -13.70 8.91
CA VAL A 312 16.44 -14.85 9.06
C VAL A 312 16.31 -15.72 7.83
N THR A 313 17.41 -15.92 7.12
CA THR A 313 17.46 -16.89 6.01
C THR A 313 17.36 -18.31 6.57
N VAL A 314 16.40 -19.09 6.08
CA VAL A 314 16.17 -20.49 6.47
C VAL A 314 16.84 -21.46 5.50
N ASN A 315 16.78 -21.16 4.20
CA ASN A 315 17.43 -21.96 3.17
C ASN A 315 17.89 -21.06 2.02
N GLN A 316 19.20 -20.81 1.96
CA GLN A 316 19.79 -19.95 0.94
C GLN A 316 19.61 -20.49 -0.48
N SER A 317 19.77 -21.81 -0.68
CA SER A 317 19.64 -22.45 -2.01
C SER A 317 18.23 -22.38 -2.59
N LYS A 318 17.22 -22.25 -1.73
CA LYS A 318 15.80 -22.13 -2.09
C LYS A 318 15.26 -20.71 -1.90
N ASN A 319 16.15 -19.75 -1.63
CA ASN A 319 15.80 -18.37 -1.30
C ASN A 319 14.67 -18.26 -0.25
N THR A 320 14.67 -19.15 0.74
CA THR A 320 13.63 -19.21 1.77
C THR A 320 14.11 -18.49 3.02
N TRP A 321 13.32 -17.56 3.53
CA TRP A 321 13.61 -16.78 4.73
C TRP A 321 12.33 -16.58 5.55
N VAL A 322 12.50 -16.18 6.82
CA VAL A 322 11.40 -15.87 7.74
C VAL A 322 11.66 -14.55 8.44
N ARG A 323 10.60 -13.79 8.71
CA ARG A 323 10.64 -12.64 9.63
C ARG A 323 10.27 -13.11 11.04
N LYS A 324 11.22 -13.02 11.97
CA LYS A 324 11.00 -13.33 13.38
C LYS A 324 10.48 -12.10 14.10
N PHE A 325 9.36 -12.22 14.81
CA PHE A 325 8.82 -11.16 15.68
C PHE A 325 8.96 -11.56 17.17
N VAL A 326 9.42 -10.65 18.03
CA VAL A 326 9.66 -10.91 19.46
C VAL A 326 9.23 -9.70 20.29
N ARG A 327 8.48 -9.93 21.38
CA ARG A 327 8.11 -8.86 22.32
C ARG A 327 9.36 -8.37 23.08
N ARG A 328 9.61 -7.05 23.14
CA ARG A 328 10.78 -6.45 23.82
C ARG A 328 10.90 -6.91 25.28
N GLN A 329 9.79 -6.90 26.02
CA GLN A 329 9.72 -7.40 27.41
C GLN A 329 10.18 -8.86 27.59
N ALA A 330 10.05 -9.72 26.57
CA ALA A 330 10.50 -11.11 26.65
C ALA A 330 12.03 -11.25 26.54
N LEU A 331 12.75 -10.20 26.11
CA LEU A 331 14.21 -10.15 26.06
C LEU A 331 14.80 -9.56 27.35
N ASP A 332 14.12 -8.58 27.95
CA ASP A 332 14.59 -7.86 29.15
C ASP A 332 14.39 -8.66 30.44
N SER A 333 13.44 -9.60 30.46
CA SER A 333 13.21 -10.52 31.57
C SER A 333 12.90 -11.91 31.03
N PRO A 334 13.89 -12.80 30.87
CA PRO A 334 13.65 -14.16 30.43
C PRO A 334 12.88 -14.91 31.50
N SER A 335 11.55 -14.79 31.48
CA SER A 335 10.68 -15.64 32.29
C SER A 335 10.92 -17.09 31.90
N SER A 336 10.86 -18.02 32.86
CA SER A 336 10.90 -19.46 32.59
C SER A 336 9.73 -19.96 31.73
N THR A 337 8.71 -19.12 31.51
CA THR A 337 7.53 -19.40 30.71
C THR A 337 7.84 -19.30 29.22
N LYS A 338 7.86 -20.44 28.54
CA LYS A 338 7.98 -20.51 27.07
C LYS A 338 6.67 -20.00 26.44
N LEU A 339 6.79 -19.06 25.49
CA LEU A 339 5.66 -18.56 24.70
C LEU A 339 5.35 -19.51 23.53
N PRO A 340 4.09 -19.57 23.07
CA PRO A 340 3.73 -20.33 21.89
C PRO A 340 4.37 -19.72 20.63
N LEU A 341 4.92 -20.59 19.78
CA LEU A 341 5.44 -20.19 18.47
C LEU A 341 4.31 -20.25 17.45
N ILE A 342 4.03 -19.10 16.80
CA ILE A 342 3.12 -19.03 15.65
C ILE A 342 4.00 -18.92 14.40
N VAL A 343 3.80 -19.84 13.46
CA VAL A 343 4.42 -19.79 12.14
C VAL A 343 3.33 -19.31 11.17
N ASP A 344 3.49 -18.09 10.70
CA ASP A 344 2.63 -17.50 9.69
C ASP A 344 3.15 -17.78 8.29
N PHE A 345 2.25 -18.07 7.37
CA PHE A 345 2.55 -18.21 5.95
C PHE A 345 1.85 -17.07 5.23
N HIS A 346 2.62 -16.19 4.62
CA HIS A 346 2.05 -15.08 3.87
C HIS A 346 1.09 -15.60 2.79
N GLY A 347 -0.01 -14.89 2.61
CA GLY A 347 -0.89 -15.13 1.48
C GLY A 347 -0.63 -14.17 0.31
N GLY A 348 -1.28 -14.46 -0.81
CA GLY A 348 -1.34 -13.56 -1.96
C GLY A 348 -1.89 -14.20 -3.24
N GLY A 349 -2.88 -15.08 -3.11
CA GLY A 349 -3.37 -15.87 -4.26
C GLY A 349 -2.28 -16.70 -4.94
N PHE A 350 -1.22 -17.08 -4.20
CA PHE A 350 -0.01 -17.77 -4.66
C PHE A 350 0.88 -16.98 -5.65
N ILE A 351 0.43 -15.83 -6.15
CA ILE A 351 0.97 -15.18 -7.36
C ILE A 351 1.25 -13.69 -7.13
N PHE A 352 0.47 -13.01 -6.29
CA PHE A 352 0.42 -11.54 -6.27
C PHE A 352 1.25 -10.88 -5.17
N PHE A 353 1.47 -11.55 -4.04
CA PHE A 353 2.06 -10.91 -2.86
C PHE A 353 3.08 -11.82 -2.15
N SER A 354 4.19 -11.22 -1.68
CA SER A 354 5.23 -11.92 -0.92
C SER A 354 5.15 -11.59 0.57
N ALA A 355 5.77 -12.40 1.44
CA ALA A 355 5.90 -12.14 2.90
C ALA A 355 6.53 -10.79 3.23
N ALA A 356 7.23 -10.23 2.25
CA ALA A 356 7.84 -8.93 2.36
C ALA A 356 6.73 -7.85 2.26
N SER A 357 5.74 -7.99 1.36
CA SER A 357 4.73 -6.97 1.06
C SER A 357 3.99 -6.40 2.29
N SER A 358 3.78 -5.08 2.35
CA SER A 358 2.91 -4.45 3.38
C SER A 358 1.42 -4.73 3.20
N LEU A 359 1.08 -5.32 2.07
CA LEU A 359 -0.23 -5.82 1.69
C LEU A 359 -0.22 -7.35 1.74
N SER A 360 0.31 -7.99 2.78
CA SER A 360 0.23 -9.45 2.89
C SER A 360 -1.25 -9.87 2.92
N HIS A 361 -1.74 -10.42 1.80
CA HIS A 361 -3.14 -10.79 1.64
C HIS A 361 -3.33 -12.25 2.05
N ASP A 362 -3.82 -12.52 3.26
CA ASP A 362 -3.82 -13.85 3.93
C ASP A 362 -4.54 -15.01 3.21
N SER A 363 -5.22 -14.75 2.10
CA SER A 363 -6.05 -15.69 1.34
C SER A 363 -5.41 -17.07 1.06
N ALA A 364 -4.21 -17.09 0.48
CA ALA A 364 -3.50 -18.33 0.14
C ALA A 364 -2.65 -18.88 1.31
N GLY A 365 -2.38 -18.05 2.32
CA GLY A 365 -1.62 -18.43 3.51
C GLY A 365 -2.30 -19.54 4.28
N GLY A 366 -3.63 -19.50 4.36
CA GLY A 366 -4.45 -20.60 4.91
C GLY A 366 -4.25 -21.93 4.18
N ASN A 367 -4.16 -21.94 2.85
CA ASN A 367 -3.95 -23.17 2.08
C ASN A 367 -2.55 -23.76 2.35
N ILE A 368 -1.53 -22.90 2.39
CA ILE A 368 -0.16 -23.32 2.69
C ILE A 368 -0.08 -23.85 4.13
N ALA A 369 -0.65 -23.14 5.09
CA ALA A 369 -0.72 -23.58 6.49
C ALA A 369 -1.41 -24.95 6.62
N TYR A 370 -2.48 -25.19 5.86
CA TYR A 370 -3.15 -26.49 5.80
C TYR A 370 -2.21 -27.59 5.27
N HIS A 371 -1.67 -27.44 4.06
CA HIS A 371 -0.85 -28.48 3.43
C HIS A 371 0.50 -28.69 4.12
N ALA A 372 1.17 -27.61 4.53
CA ALA A 372 2.41 -27.68 5.29
C ALA A 372 2.17 -28.31 6.66
N GLY A 373 1.08 -27.93 7.34
CA GLY A 373 0.69 -28.50 8.63
C GLY A 373 0.47 -30.00 8.56
N LEU A 374 -0.28 -30.49 7.56
CA LEU A 374 -0.51 -31.92 7.32
C LEU A 374 0.78 -32.70 7.08
N ARG A 375 1.68 -32.16 6.26
CA ARG A 375 2.98 -32.80 5.96
C ARG A 375 3.89 -32.80 7.18
N ALA A 376 3.85 -31.72 7.96
CA ALA A 376 4.67 -31.57 9.16
C ALA A 376 4.23 -32.53 10.27
N THR A 377 2.92 -32.76 10.46
CA THR A 377 2.43 -33.77 11.42
C THR A 377 2.77 -35.19 11.01
N ALA A 378 2.80 -35.49 9.71
CA ALA A 378 3.27 -36.79 9.20
C ALA A 378 4.76 -37.06 9.54
N GLN A 379 5.54 -36.01 9.79
CA GLN A 379 6.98 -36.08 10.09
C GLN A 379 7.31 -35.57 11.50
N VAL A 380 6.37 -35.63 12.44
CA VAL A 380 6.49 -35.02 13.78
C VAL A 380 7.76 -35.42 14.54
N ASN A 381 8.25 -36.65 14.36
CA ASN A 381 9.47 -37.13 15.01
C ASN A 381 10.73 -36.39 14.52
N ASN A 382 10.75 -35.95 13.26
CA ASN A 382 11.86 -35.19 12.67
C ASN A 382 11.85 -33.71 13.09
N LEU A 383 10.76 -33.25 13.70
CA LEU A 383 10.58 -31.86 14.09
C LEU A 383 10.87 -31.60 15.57
N LEU A 384 11.16 -32.64 16.37
CA LEU A 384 11.52 -32.47 17.78
C LEU A 384 12.68 -31.48 17.96
N PRO A 385 12.59 -30.54 18.92
CA PRO A 385 11.60 -30.45 20.00
C PRO A 385 10.31 -29.68 19.66
N LEU A 386 10.08 -29.28 18.40
CA LEU A 386 8.87 -28.57 17.98
C LEU A 386 7.64 -29.49 18.05
N LYS A 387 6.59 -29.04 18.75
CA LYS A 387 5.30 -29.73 18.84
C LYS A 387 4.22 -28.91 18.13
N ILE A 388 3.65 -29.47 17.07
CA ILE A 388 2.55 -28.85 16.33
C ILE A 388 1.28 -29.03 17.15
N LYS A 389 0.63 -27.92 17.53
CA LYS A 389 -0.53 -27.90 18.42
C LYS A 389 -1.86 -27.59 17.72
N GLY A 390 -1.82 -27.07 16.51
CA GLY A 390 -3.02 -26.76 15.74
C GLY A 390 -2.72 -25.98 14.48
N LEU A 391 -3.76 -25.72 13.69
CA LEU A 391 -3.69 -24.91 12.48
C LEU A 391 -4.59 -23.68 12.61
N LEU A 392 -4.12 -22.55 12.11
CA LEU A 392 -4.88 -21.31 11.95
C LEU A 392 -5.10 -21.10 10.46
N LEU A 393 -6.34 -21.24 9.99
CA LEU A 393 -6.71 -21.10 8.58
C LEU A 393 -7.54 -19.82 8.42
N LEU A 394 -6.85 -18.72 8.14
CA LEU A 394 -7.47 -17.42 7.90
C LEU A 394 -7.89 -17.34 6.42
N PHE A 395 -9.18 -17.18 6.15
CA PHE A 395 -9.74 -17.02 4.80
C PHE A 395 -9.17 -18.00 3.75
N PRO A 396 -9.10 -19.33 4.00
CA PRO A 396 -8.43 -20.23 3.09
C PRO A 396 -9.09 -20.23 1.71
N PHE A 397 -8.26 -20.06 0.69
CA PHE A 397 -8.62 -19.89 -0.71
C PHE A 397 -8.84 -21.22 -1.45
N PHE A 398 -9.58 -22.18 -0.90
CA PHE A 398 -9.81 -23.47 -1.58
C PHE A 398 -10.82 -23.35 -2.74
N GLY A 399 -10.72 -24.23 -3.72
CA GLY A 399 -11.59 -24.30 -4.90
C GLY A 399 -12.09 -25.72 -5.19
N ALA A 400 -12.83 -25.85 -6.30
CA ALA A 400 -13.20 -27.10 -6.95
C ALA A 400 -13.77 -26.78 -8.34
N ILE A 401 -13.79 -27.74 -9.26
CA ILE A 401 -14.40 -27.54 -10.60
C ILE A 401 -15.85 -27.04 -10.46
N LYS A 402 -16.65 -27.77 -9.66
CA LYS A 402 -18.05 -27.42 -9.39
C LYS A 402 -18.14 -26.25 -8.41
N ARG A 403 -18.77 -25.14 -8.84
CA ARG A 403 -18.99 -23.93 -8.02
C ARG A 403 -19.95 -24.15 -6.86
N THR A 404 -19.69 -23.44 -5.77
CA THR A 404 -20.60 -23.31 -4.63
C THR A 404 -21.64 -22.21 -4.85
N ALA A 405 -22.67 -22.18 -4.00
CA ALA A 405 -23.69 -21.13 -4.03
C ALA A 405 -23.09 -19.74 -3.77
N SER A 406 -22.09 -19.61 -2.88
CA SER A 406 -21.40 -18.34 -2.63
C SER A 406 -20.60 -17.85 -3.84
N GLU A 407 -19.91 -18.75 -4.54
CA GLU A 407 -19.13 -18.38 -5.74
C GLU A 407 -20.05 -17.90 -6.86
N LEU A 408 -21.22 -18.51 -7.01
CA LEU A 408 -22.23 -18.11 -8.01
C LEU A 408 -22.92 -16.79 -7.62
N ARG A 409 -23.29 -16.65 -6.33
CA ARG A 409 -23.92 -15.43 -5.80
C ARG A 409 -23.00 -14.21 -5.94
N LEU A 410 -21.69 -14.41 -5.82
CA LEU A 410 -20.66 -13.38 -5.86
C LEU A 410 -19.82 -13.47 -7.16
N VAL A 411 -20.45 -13.84 -8.27
CA VAL A 411 -19.77 -13.97 -9.57
C VAL A 411 -19.09 -12.67 -10.05
N ASN A 412 -19.64 -11.53 -9.65
CA ASN A 412 -19.12 -10.19 -9.96
C ASN A 412 -18.38 -9.56 -8.77
N ASP A 413 -17.84 -10.38 -7.86
CA ASP A 413 -17.02 -9.87 -6.76
C ASP A 413 -15.89 -8.98 -7.29
N ARG A 414 -15.63 -7.86 -6.63
CA ARG A 414 -14.67 -6.87 -7.11
C ARG A 414 -13.22 -7.22 -6.81
N VAL A 415 -13.00 -8.17 -5.90
CA VAL A 415 -11.68 -8.55 -5.39
C VAL A 415 -11.27 -9.90 -5.96
N SER A 416 -12.13 -10.91 -5.85
CA SER A 416 -11.85 -12.29 -6.26
C SER A 416 -13.03 -12.93 -6.99
N PRO A 417 -13.40 -12.43 -8.19
CA PRO A 417 -14.44 -13.07 -8.99
C PRO A 417 -13.99 -14.47 -9.46
N PRO A 418 -14.92 -15.39 -9.76
CA PRO A 418 -14.59 -16.78 -10.07
C PRO A 418 -13.59 -16.97 -11.22
N CYS A 419 -13.58 -16.09 -12.24
CA CYS A 419 -12.62 -16.13 -13.33
C CYS A 419 -11.18 -15.85 -12.87
N VAL A 420 -11.00 -14.93 -11.91
CA VAL A 420 -9.69 -14.64 -11.32
C VAL A 420 -9.24 -15.82 -10.47
N SER A 421 -10.14 -16.40 -9.68
CA SER A 421 -9.85 -17.61 -8.90
C SER A 421 -9.46 -18.81 -9.78
N ASP A 422 -10.03 -18.92 -10.98
CA ASP A 422 -9.66 -19.98 -11.92
C ASP A 422 -8.26 -19.80 -12.45
N LEU A 423 -7.94 -18.59 -12.92
CA LEU A 423 -6.61 -18.26 -13.41
C LEU A 423 -5.56 -18.46 -12.32
N MET A 424 -5.85 -18.05 -11.08
CA MET A 424 -4.96 -18.27 -9.93
C MET A 424 -4.66 -19.76 -9.74
N TRP A 425 -5.67 -20.61 -9.83
CA TRP A 425 -5.48 -22.05 -9.65
C TRP A 425 -4.82 -22.72 -10.85
N GLU A 426 -5.13 -22.29 -12.07
CA GLU A 426 -4.47 -22.77 -13.29
C GLU A 426 -2.96 -22.51 -13.25
N LEU A 427 -2.56 -21.33 -12.75
CA LEU A 427 -1.14 -20.96 -12.63
C LEU A 427 -0.44 -21.63 -11.44
N ALA A 428 -1.16 -21.94 -10.37
CA ALA A 428 -0.58 -22.49 -9.13
C ALA A 428 -0.51 -24.03 -9.10
N LEU A 429 -1.39 -24.71 -9.84
CA LEU A 429 -1.46 -26.17 -9.85
C LEU A 429 -0.39 -26.80 -10.75
N PRO A 430 -0.06 -28.08 -10.54
CA PRO A 430 0.78 -28.82 -11.47
C PRO A 430 0.24 -28.74 -12.89
N ILE A 431 1.13 -28.68 -13.89
CA ILE A 431 0.74 -28.62 -15.30
C ILE A 431 -0.19 -29.80 -15.64
N GLY A 432 -1.37 -29.48 -16.18
CA GLY A 432 -2.39 -30.46 -16.55
C GLY A 432 -3.34 -30.89 -15.42
N ALA A 433 -3.15 -30.39 -14.19
CA ALA A 433 -4.09 -30.60 -13.10
C ALA A 433 -5.25 -29.59 -13.18
N ASP A 434 -6.45 -30.05 -12.84
CA ASP A 434 -7.63 -29.20 -12.72
C ASP A 434 -7.90 -28.81 -11.25
N ARG A 435 -8.96 -28.04 -11.03
CA ARG A 435 -9.31 -27.53 -9.70
C ARG A 435 -9.84 -28.59 -8.74
N ASP A 436 -10.01 -29.84 -9.17
CA ASP A 436 -10.25 -31.00 -8.29
C ASP A 436 -8.94 -31.73 -7.93
N HIS A 437 -7.79 -31.10 -8.16
CA HIS A 437 -6.53 -31.53 -7.55
C HIS A 437 -6.52 -31.28 -6.03
N GLU A 438 -5.89 -32.16 -5.24
CA GLU A 438 -5.88 -32.11 -3.75
C GLU A 438 -5.36 -30.78 -3.16
N TYR A 439 -4.52 -30.05 -3.91
CA TYR A 439 -4.00 -28.74 -3.51
C TYR A 439 -5.06 -27.64 -3.56
N CYS A 440 -5.98 -27.72 -4.54
CA CYS A 440 -7.08 -26.78 -4.72
C CYS A 440 -8.32 -27.20 -3.94
N ASN A 441 -8.68 -28.49 -4.02
CA ASN A 441 -9.87 -29.04 -3.42
C ASN A 441 -9.50 -30.06 -2.32
N PRO A 442 -9.56 -29.66 -1.03
CA PRO A 442 -9.14 -30.51 0.07
C PRO A 442 -10.12 -31.66 0.36
N LYS A 443 -11.26 -31.73 -0.33
CA LYS A 443 -12.30 -32.75 -0.13
C LYS A 443 -12.21 -33.92 -1.11
N VAL A 444 -11.33 -33.83 -2.11
CA VAL A 444 -11.13 -34.89 -3.10
C VAL A 444 -10.81 -36.19 -2.37
N GLU A 445 -11.46 -37.28 -2.79
CA GLU A 445 -11.34 -38.61 -2.17
C GLU A 445 -11.67 -38.66 -0.65
N GLY A 446 -12.52 -37.75 -0.16
CA GLY A 446 -12.89 -37.67 1.26
C GLY A 446 -11.86 -36.92 2.12
N GLY A 447 -10.89 -36.27 1.48
CA GLY A 447 -9.86 -35.45 2.09
C GLY A 447 -8.66 -36.23 2.62
N SER A 448 -7.54 -35.52 2.75
CA SER A 448 -6.24 -36.13 3.07
C SER A 448 -6.30 -36.98 4.34
N LYS A 449 -5.73 -38.20 4.27
CA LYS A 449 -5.54 -39.08 5.45
C LYS A 449 -4.63 -38.46 6.51
N LEU A 450 -3.84 -37.45 6.14
CA LEU A 450 -2.97 -36.73 7.08
C LEU A 450 -3.76 -35.86 8.06
N VAL A 451 -5.04 -35.56 7.78
CA VAL A 451 -5.91 -34.83 8.71
C VAL A 451 -6.06 -35.63 10.02
N ASP A 452 -6.11 -36.96 9.92
CA ASP A 452 -6.23 -37.86 11.06
C ASP A 452 -4.99 -37.78 11.98
N GLN A 453 -3.81 -37.47 11.42
CA GLN A 453 -2.58 -37.31 12.20
C GLN A 453 -2.62 -36.08 13.10
N ILE A 454 -3.19 -34.96 12.64
CA ILE A 454 -3.34 -33.76 13.48
C ILE A 454 -4.27 -34.07 14.66
N ARG A 455 -5.35 -34.83 14.41
CA ARG A 455 -6.27 -35.29 15.46
C ARG A 455 -5.58 -36.19 16.48
N LEU A 456 -4.80 -37.18 16.03
CA LEU A 456 -4.06 -38.09 16.92
C LEU A 456 -3.06 -37.35 17.82
N LEU A 457 -2.53 -36.21 17.37
CA LEU A 457 -1.65 -35.34 18.15
C LEU A 457 -2.41 -34.39 19.10
N GLY A 458 -3.74 -34.51 19.18
CA GLY A 458 -4.60 -33.65 19.99
C GLY A 458 -4.71 -32.22 19.46
N GLY A 459 -4.37 -32.00 18.18
CA GLY A 459 -4.41 -30.68 17.57
C GLY A 459 -5.83 -30.21 17.24
N LYS A 460 -6.03 -28.88 17.25
CA LYS A 460 -7.29 -28.25 16.79
C LYS A 460 -7.05 -27.40 15.56
N VAL A 461 -8.11 -27.09 14.83
CA VAL A 461 -8.06 -26.17 13.69
C VAL A 461 -8.99 -25.01 13.92
N MET A 462 -8.50 -23.78 13.69
CA MET A 462 -9.35 -22.61 13.59
C MET A 462 -9.56 -22.28 12.12
N VAL A 463 -10.81 -22.04 11.72
CA VAL A 463 -11.15 -21.56 10.37
C VAL A 463 -11.93 -20.26 10.48
N ILE A 464 -11.49 -19.23 9.77
CA ILE A 464 -12.12 -17.91 9.77
C ILE A 464 -12.60 -17.56 8.38
N GLY A 465 -13.79 -16.98 8.31
CA GLY A 465 -14.44 -16.56 7.07
C GLY A 465 -15.47 -15.46 7.30
N CYS A 466 -16.02 -14.92 6.22
CA CYS A 466 -17.10 -13.95 6.29
C CYS A 466 -18.15 -14.16 5.19
N ASP A 467 -19.36 -13.70 5.44
CA ASP A 467 -20.55 -13.92 4.61
C ASP A 467 -20.49 -13.40 3.16
N ARG A 468 -19.74 -12.31 2.87
CA ARG A 468 -19.51 -11.80 1.50
C ARG A 468 -18.17 -12.21 0.92
N ASP A 469 -17.53 -13.24 1.46
CA ASP A 469 -16.42 -13.93 0.80
C ASP A 469 -16.98 -14.89 -0.27
N PRO A 470 -16.55 -14.81 -1.54
CA PRO A 470 -16.91 -15.79 -2.57
C PRO A 470 -16.67 -17.25 -2.15
N LEU A 471 -15.67 -17.48 -1.28
CA LEU A 471 -15.22 -18.80 -0.84
C LEU A 471 -15.79 -19.24 0.51
N ILE A 472 -16.74 -18.52 1.11
CA ILE A 472 -17.31 -18.88 2.42
C ILE A 472 -17.90 -20.29 2.44
N ASN A 473 -18.57 -20.74 1.37
CA ASN A 473 -19.07 -22.11 1.33
C ASN A 473 -17.93 -23.14 1.24
N ARG A 474 -16.78 -22.81 0.65
CA ARG A 474 -15.60 -23.69 0.65
C ARG A 474 -15.02 -23.84 2.05
N GLN A 475 -14.97 -22.74 2.81
CA GLN A 475 -14.52 -22.73 4.20
C GLN A 475 -15.45 -23.56 5.09
N ILE A 476 -16.77 -23.42 4.92
CA ILE A 476 -17.77 -24.22 5.63
C ILE A 476 -17.65 -25.71 5.25
N GLU A 477 -17.48 -26.01 3.96
CA GLU A 477 -17.30 -27.39 3.48
C GLU A 477 -16.03 -28.05 4.03
N LEU A 478 -14.94 -27.29 4.16
CA LEU A 478 -13.69 -27.75 4.78
C LEU A 478 -13.91 -28.09 6.26
N VAL A 479 -14.58 -27.22 7.00
CA VAL A 479 -14.90 -27.45 8.42
C VAL A 479 -15.72 -28.72 8.58
N ARG A 480 -16.78 -28.88 7.79
CA ARG A 480 -17.64 -30.09 7.85
C ARG A 480 -16.85 -31.36 7.57
N MET A 481 -15.91 -31.32 6.62
CA MET A 481 -15.03 -32.44 6.32
C MET A 481 -14.12 -32.78 7.52
N MET A 482 -13.57 -31.76 8.19
CA MET A 482 -12.75 -31.95 9.40
C MET A 482 -13.59 -32.52 10.57
N GLU A 483 -14.79 -31.99 10.79
CA GLU A 483 -15.71 -32.47 11.83
C GLU A 483 -16.15 -33.92 11.59
N HIS A 484 -16.41 -34.31 10.34
CA HIS A 484 -16.70 -35.70 9.97
C HIS A 484 -15.53 -36.65 10.25
N LYS A 485 -14.30 -36.14 10.26
CA LYS A 485 -13.09 -36.86 10.69
C LYS A 485 -12.84 -36.76 12.21
N GLU A 486 -13.83 -36.31 12.97
CA GLU A 486 -13.78 -36.14 14.44
C GLU A 486 -12.68 -35.16 14.89
N MET A 487 -12.31 -34.21 14.03
CA MET A 487 -11.36 -33.16 14.36
C MET A 487 -12.06 -32.00 15.09
N GLN A 488 -11.43 -31.45 16.12
CA GLN A 488 -11.94 -30.26 16.79
C GLN A 488 -11.67 -29.01 15.94
N ALA A 489 -12.72 -28.51 15.28
CA ALA A 489 -12.72 -27.27 14.54
C ALA A 489 -13.34 -26.13 15.37
N VAL A 490 -12.69 -24.97 15.38
CA VAL A 490 -13.22 -23.71 15.92
C VAL A 490 -13.49 -22.78 14.75
N THR A 491 -14.75 -22.43 14.53
CA THR A 491 -15.14 -21.57 13.42
C THR A 491 -15.47 -20.16 13.88
N HIS A 492 -15.06 -19.17 13.11
CA HIS A 492 -15.53 -17.81 13.26
C HIS A 492 -15.98 -17.27 11.89
N PHE A 493 -17.28 -17.37 11.62
CA PHE A 493 -17.89 -16.83 10.41
C PHE A 493 -18.66 -15.56 10.77
N GLN A 494 -18.15 -14.41 10.31
CA GLN A 494 -18.75 -13.12 10.64
C GLN A 494 -19.91 -12.77 9.71
N GLU A 495 -21.00 -12.27 10.30
CA GLU A 495 -22.05 -11.53 9.57
C GLU A 495 -21.52 -10.12 9.27
N CYS A 496 -21.63 -9.69 8.01
CA CYS A 496 -21.05 -8.46 7.47
C CYS A 496 -19.50 -8.43 7.46
N GLY A 497 -18.91 -8.96 6.39
CA GLY A 497 -17.49 -8.81 6.04
C GLY A 497 -17.26 -9.01 4.53
N TYR A 498 -16.02 -8.95 4.05
CA TYR A 498 -15.59 -9.44 2.72
C TYR A 498 -14.18 -10.03 2.83
N HIS A 499 -13.73 -10.78 1.84
CA HIS A 499 -12.47 -11.52 1.90
C HIS A 499 -11.29 -10.60 2.30
N GLY A 500 -10.60 -10.92 3.41
CA GLY A 500 -9.47 -10.14 3.90
C GLY A 500 -9.79 -8.79 4.56
N ILE A 501 -11.05 -8.53 4.93
CA ILE A 501 -11.50 -7.27 5.55
C ILE A 501 -10.65 -6.85 6.78
N GLU A 502 -10.03 -7.80 7.47
CA GLU A 502 -9.31 -7.57 8.73
C GLU A 502 -7.95 -6.89 8.51
N ILE A 503 -7.49 -6.90 7.27
CA ILE A 503 -6.31 -6.19 6.80
C ILE A 503 -6.59 -4.69 6.66
N ILE A 504 -7.85 -4.32 6.40
CA ILE A 504 -8.26 -2.95 6.09
C ILE A 504 -8.97 -2.32 7.28
N ASP A 505 -9.84 -3.07 7.97
CA ASP A 505 -10.64 -2.59 9.10
C ASP A 505 -9.92 -2.84 10.45
N PRO A 506 -9.51 -1.79 11.18
CA PRO A 506 -8.81 -1.93 12.47
C PRO A 506 -9.68 -2.53 13.58
N VAL A 507 -11.01 -2.33 13.53
CA VAL A 507 -11.95 -2.86 14.53
C VAL A 507 -12.07 -4.35 14.35
N LYS A 508 -12.29 -4.80 13.11
CA LYS A 508 -12.38 -6.22 12.81
C LYS A 508 -11.06 -6.94 13.08
N ARG A 509 -9.91 -6.31 12.77
CA ARG A 509 -8.58 -6.81 13.14
C ARG A 509 -8.42 -7.05 14.64
N LYS A 510 -8.88 -6.11 15.47
CA LYS A 510 -8.83 -6.27 16.94
C LYS A 510 -9.64 -7.48 17.40
N VAL A 511 -10.82 -7.70 16.81
CA VAL A 511 -11.65 -8.88 17.11
C VAL A 511 -10.92 -10.17 16.72
N LEU A 512 -10.37 -10.22 15.50
CA LEU A 512 -9.58 -11.36 15.02
C LEU A 512 -8.42 -11.71 15.98
N LEU A 513 -7.65 -10.71 16.41
CA LEU A 513 -6.52 -10.92 17.32
C LEU A 513 -6.95 -11.47 18.69
N VAL A 514 -8.12 -11.05 19.19
CA VAL A 514 -8.69 -11.59 20.43
C VAL A 514 -9.04 -13.06 20.28
N ASP A 515 -9.61 -13.45 19.14
CA ASP A 515 -10.02 -14.83 18.90
C ASP A 515 -8.84 -15.77 18.62
N ILE A 516 -7.83 -15.31 17.87
CA ILE A 516 -6.55 -16.03 17.73
C ILE A 516 -5.93 -16.25 19.11
N LYS A 517 -5.89 -15.21 19.96
CA LYS A 517 -5.34 -15.33 21.32
C LYS A 517 -6.11 -16.37 22.14
N LYS A 518 -7.44 -16.35 22.13
CA LYS A 518 -8.26 -17.36 22.85
C LYS A 518 -7.99 -18.77 22.33
N PHE A 519 -7.92 -18.94 21.01
CA PHE A 519 -7.64 -20.23 20.39
C PHE A 519 -6.28 -20.77 20.81
N VAL A 520 -5.20 -19.98 20.65
CA VAL A 520 -3.84 -20.38 21.03
C VAL A 520 -3.77 -20.76 22.52
N LEU A 521 -4.34 -19.95 23.41
CA LEU A 521 -4.38 -20.24 24.85
C LEU A 521 -5.21 -21.49 25.20
N SER A 522 -6.21 -21.84 24.38
CA SER A 522 -7.00 -23.06 24.57
C SER A 522 -6.20 -24.34 24.27
N LEU A 523 -5.14 -24.24 23.47
CA LEU A 523 -4.25 -25.36 23.12
C LEU A 523 -3.21 -25.64 24.21
N GLU A 524 -2.91 -24.66 25.06
CA GLU A 524 -1.96 -24.81 26.18
C GLU A 524 -2.59 -25.52 27.39
N LYS A 525 -3.91 -25.37 27.59
CA LYS A 525 -4.65 -26.02 28.69
C LYS A 525 -4.96 -27.51 28.46
N ALA A 526 -4.70 -28.03 27.26
CA ALA A 526 -5.03 -29.40 26.84
C ALA A 526 -3.81 -30.36 26.87
N ALA A 527 -2.71 -29.97 27.53
CA ALA A 527 -1.46 -30.73 27.61
C ALA A 527 -1.25 -31.38 28.97
#